data_AF-A0A6N8HK48-F1
#
_entry.id   AF-A0A6N8HK48-F1
#
_cell.length_a   1.000
_cell.length_b   1.000
_cell.length_c   1.000
_cell.angle_alpha   90.00
_cell.angle_beta   90.00
_cell.angle_gamma   90.00
#
_symmetry.space_group_name_H-M   'P 1'
#
loop_
_entity.id
_entity.type
_entity.pdbx_description
1 polymer ?
#
loop_
_entity_poly.entity_id
_entity_poly.type
_entity_poly.pdbx_seq_one_letter_code
_entity_poly.pdbx_strand_id
1 'polypeptide(L)'
;MTNGAETFLHELSREIGRHPEKQSLMQEYKAHVTDLLQEHETLESDEVYPYLVERLGTPKEIATVWHDESKLTENKMQWLFVLLNIALFVGGGLLTAGYNLFHWTWLGTVWNVITDLSFVVMTIYMLFWGLLGYEIGREFGHAGKKLLKKTFLLSILPNLGLMYLIIFKLIPHAWFGSMISMPFILLCTGLTAILYPVSWIGYRWGRRDSV
;
A
#
# COMPACT_ATOMS: atom_id res chain seq x y z
N MET A 1 19.06 13.81 32.00
CA MET A 1 19.71 13.01 30.95
C MET A 1 21.14 13.49 30.87
N THR A 2 22.10 12.57 30.72
CA THR A 2 23.53 12.89 30.56
C THR A 2 23.80 13.44 29.16
N ASN A 3 24.85 14.25 29.00
CA ASN A 3 25.16 14.96 27.76
C ASN A 3 25.39 13.99 26.57
N GLY A 4 25.95 12.80 26.85
CA GLY A 4 26.14 11.73 25.84
C GLY A 4 24.83 11.14 25.29
N ALA A 5 23.81 10.97 26.13
CA ALA A 5 22.53 10.40 25.70
C ALA A 5 21.74 11.35 24.79
N GLU A 6 21.76 12.65 25.10
CA GLU A 6 21.14 13.68 24.25
C GLU A 6 21.87 13.78 22.90
N THR A 7 23.20 13.70 22.91
CA THR A 7 24.02 13.71 21.69
C THR A 7 23.69 12.51 20.79
N PHE A 8 23.61 11.31 21.35
CA PHE A 8 23.24 10.09 20.61
C PHE A 8 21.86 10.19 19.97
N LEU A 9 20.84 10.59 20.74
CA LEU A 9 19.47 10.74 20.22
C LEU A 9 19.35 11.86 19.18
N HIS A 10 20.11 12.93 19.32
CA HIS A 10 20.15 14.02 18.35
C HIS A 10 20.77 13.56 17.03
N GLU A 11 21.89 12.84 17.07
CA GLU A 11 22.52 12.26 15.88
C GLU A 11 21.60 11.22 15.22
N LEU A 12 21.00 10.31 16.00
CA LEU A 12 20.06 9.32 15.48
C LEU A 12 18.86 9.98 14.78
N SER A 13 18.28 11.02 15.38
CA SER A 13 17.21 11.80 14.76
C SER A 13 17.66 12.46 13.45
N ARG A 14 18.91 12.90 13.37
CA ARG A 14 19.48 13.50 12.15
C ARG A 14 19.69 12.44 11.06
N GLU A 15 20.28 11.31 11.39
CA GLU A 15 20.58 10.23 10.45
C GLU A 15 19.31 9.52 9.93
N ILE A 16 18.28 9.32 10.78
CA ILE A 16 16.95 8.80 10.35
C ILE A 16 16.25 9.77 9.37
N GLY A 17 16.58 11.06 9.44
CA GLY A 17 16.10 12.06 8.48
C GLY A 17 14.58 12.21 8.47
N ARG A 18 13.95 12.02 7.31
CA ARG A 18 12.49 12.05 7.11
C ARG A 18 11.97 10.61 6.97
N HIS A 19 11.72 9.96 8.11
CA HIS A 19 11.06 8.65 8.17
C HIS A 19 9.60 8.82 8.62
N PRO A 20 8.61 8.12 8.02
CA PRO A 20 7.21 8.21 8.41
C PRO A 20 6.98 7.88 9.89
N GLU A 21 7.68 6.87 10.41
CA GLU A 21 7.58 6.44 11.80
C GLU A 21 8.61 7.12 12.72
N LYS A 22 9.27 8.19 12.27
CA LYS A 22 10.37 8.81 13.02
C LYS A 22 10.01 9.13 14.46
N GLN A 23 8.82 9.68 14.72
CA GLN A 23 8.44 10.04 16.08
C GLN A 23 8.30 8.80 16.99
N SER A 24 7.67 7.75 16.48
CA SER A 24 7.52 6.48 17.20
C SER A 24 8.89 5.85 17.48
N LEU A 25 9.74 5.77 16.45
CA LEU A 25 11.11 5.26 16.57
C LEU A 25 11.92 6.06 17.59
N MET A 26 11.87 7.39 17.53
CA MET A 26 12.59 8.23 18.47
C MET A 26 12.06 8.09 19.91
N GLN A 27 10.77 7.83 20.11
CA GLN A 27 10.21 7.56 21.43
C GLN A 27 10.68 6.21 21.98
N GLU A 28 10.68 5.17 21.14
CA GLU A 28 11.16 3.83 21.51
C GLU A 28 12.64 3.86 21.89
N TYR A 29 13.49 4.47 21.06
CA TYR A 29 14.92 4.62 21.36
C TYR A 29 15.15 5.50 22.59
N LYS A 30 14.33 6.53 22.82
CA LYS A 30 14.43 7.34 24.04
C LYS A 30 14.09 6.53 25.28
N ALA A 31 13.07 5.68 25.23
CA ALA A 31 12.73 4.77 26.33
C ALA A 31 13.88 3.78 26.57
N HIS A 32 14.36 3.12 25.51
CA HIS A 32 15.44 2.14 25.59
C HIS A 32 16.76 2.72 26.14
N VAL A 33 17.13 3.93 25.71
CA VAL A 33 18.29 4.66 26.26
C VAL A 33 18.08 5.00 27.74
N THR A 34 16.86 5.38 28.13
CA THR A 34 16.56 5.68 29.53
C THR A 34 16.67 4.44 30.40
N ASP A 35 16.15 3.30 29.93
CA ASP A 35 16.22 2.02 30.63
C ASP A 35 17.67 1.55 30.80
N LEU A 36 18.48 1.63 29.73
CA LEU A 36 19.91 1.28 29.77
C LEU A 36 20.72 2.13 30.77
N LEU A 37 20.37 3.40 30.90
CA LEU A 37 21.03 4.32 31.84
C LEU A 37 20.56 4.10 33.27
N GLN A 38 19.32 3.67 33.49
CA GLN A 38 18.84 3.29 34.82
C GLN A 38 19.50 2.02 35.34
N GLU A 39 19.81 1.07 34.46
CA GLU A 39 20.56 -0.14 34.84
C GLU A 39 22.02 0.15 35.24
N HIS A 40 22.57 1.30 34.83
CA HIS A 40 23.97 1.68 35.04
C HIS A 40 24.09 3.12 35.59
N GLU A 41 23.63 3.34 36.83
CA GLU A 41 23.67 4.64 37.51
C GLU A 41 25.09 5.23 37.73
N THR A 42 26.14 4.44 37.56
CA THR A 42 27.54 4.83 37.83
C THR A 42 28.34 5.27 36.61
N LEU A 43 27.76 5.29 35.41
CA LEU A 43 28.49 5.71 34.20
C LEU A 43 28.80 7.21 34.24
N GLU A 44 30.07 7.57 34.05
CA GLU A 44 30.46 8.96 33.88
C GLU A 44 29.90 9.53 32.57
N SER A 45 29.67 10.84 32.52
CA SER A 45 28.93 11.47 31.42
C SER A 45 29.62 11.35 30.05
N ASP A 46 30.93 11.13 30.02
CA ASP A 46 31.77 10.93 28.85
C ASP A 46 31.78 9.46 28.37
N GLU A 47 31.54 8.50 29.26
CA GLU A 47 31.43 7.07 28.93
C GLU A 47 30.04 6.67 28.38
N VAL A 48 29.03 7.50 28.62
CA VAL A 48 27.65 7.23 28.18
C VAL A 48 27.52 7.06 26.67
N TYR A 49 28.11 7.96 25.86
CA TYR A 49 28.00 7.87 24.40
C TYR A 49 28.67 6.60 23.83
N PRO A 50 29.94 6.28 24.16
CA PRO A 50 30.57 5.06 23.67
C PRO A 50 29.84 3.79 24.14
N TYR A 51 29.30 3.77 25.37
CA TYR A 51 28.48 2.66 25.85
C TYR A 51 27.20 2.47 25.03
N LEU A 52 26.48 3.55 24.70
CA LEU A 52 25.30 3.48 23.85
C LEU A 52 25.63 2.98 22.43
N VAL A 53 26.75 3.43 21.86
CA VAL A 53 27.21 2.97 20.55
C VAL A 53 27.58 1.48 20.57
N GLU A 54 28.24 1.00 21.63
CA GLU A 54 28.57 -0.42 21.78
C GLU A 54 27.31 -1.28 21.90
N ARG A 55 26.33 -0.82 22.68
CA ARG A 55 25.14 -1.63 23.01
C ARG A 55 24.06 -1.61 21.93
N LEU A 56 23.85 -0.45 21.29
CA LEU A 56 22.78 -0.20 20.31
C LEU A 56 23.28 -0.12 18.87
N GLY A 57 24.59 0.05 18.66
CA GLY A 57 25.19 0.37 17.38
C GLY A 57 25.29 1.88 17.14
N THR A 58 25.98 2.27 16.07
CA THR A 58 26.12 3.68 15.73
C THR A 58 24.78 4.26 15.24
N PRO A 59 24.49 5.55 15.48
CA PRO A 59 23.29 6.21 14.96
C PRO A 59 23.10 6.03 13.43
N LYS A 60 24.22 5.95 12.69
CA LYS A 60 24.24 5.73 11.25
C LYS A 60 23.85 4.32 10.86
N GLU A 61 24.34 3.30 11.57
CA GLU A 61 23.97 1.90 11.32
C GLU A 61 22.48 1.69 11.59
N ILE A 62 21.98 2.20 12.73
CA ILE A 62 20.56 2.14 13.09
C ILE A 62 19.71 2.80 12.00
N ALA A 63 20.06 4.02 11.58
CA ALA A 63 19.33 4.72 10.53
C ALA A 63 19.34 3.97 9.18
N THR A 64 20.44 3.28 8.87
CA THR A 64 20.56 2.48 7.63
C THR A 64 19.61 1.29 7.64
N VAL A 65 19.52 0.56 8.76
CA VAL A 65 18.59 -0.57 8.93
C VAL A 65 17.14 -0.12 8.72
N TRP A 66 16.72 0.96 9.37
CA TRP A 66 15.36 1.50 9.21
C TRP A 66 15.08 2.01 7.79
N HIS A 67 16.07 2.61 7.13
CA HIS A 67 15.93 3.02 5.74
C HIS A 67 15.81 1.85 4.76
N ASP A 68 16.41 0.70 5.06
CA ASP A 68 16.31 -0.47 4.21
C ASP A 68 15.03 -1.27 4.49
N GLU A 69 14.60 -1.38 5.75
CA GLU A 69 13.31 -1.97 6.12
C GLU A 69 12.14 -1.22 5.48
N SER A 70 12.12 0.12 5.57
CA SER A 70 11.07 0.94 4.94
C SER A 70 10.97 0.73 3.43
N LYS A 71 12.09 0.69 2.70
CA LYS A 71 12.10 0.41 1.25
C LYS A 71 11.58 -0.99 0.92
N LEU A 72 11.91 -1.99 1.74
CA LEU A 72 11.43 -3.36 1.53
C LEU A 72 9.92 -3.43 1.74
N THR A 73 9.39 -2.75 2.75
CA THR A 73 7.95 -2.67 3.02
C THR A 73 7.21 -1.95 1.89
N GLU A 74 7.73 -0.81 1.40
CA GLU A 74 7.18 -0.09 0.22
C GLU A 74 7.03 -1.03 -0.99
N ASN A 75 8.08 -1.79 -1.31
CA ASN A 75 8.08 -2.67 -2.48
C ASN A 75 7.15 -3.89 -2.31
N LYS A 76 7.10 -4.50 -1.13
CA LYS A 76 6.22 -5.66 -0.85
C LYS A 76 4.74 -5.26 -0.97
N MET A 77 4.36 -4.15 -0.36
CA MET A 77 3.00 -3.60 -0.44
C MET A 77 2.61 -3.28 -1.88
N GLN A 78 3.49 -2.60 -2.64
CA GLN A 78 3.25 -2.33 -4.05
C GLN A 78 2.99 -3.61 -4.86
N TRP A 79 3.81 -4.65 -4.69
CA TRP A 79 3.66 -5.89 -5.43
C TRP A 79 2.41 -6.69 -5.03
N LEU A 80 2.07 -6.72 -3.74
CA LEU A 80 0.85 -7.37 -3.26
C LEU A 80 -0.40 -6.81 -3.97
N PHE A 81 -0.49 -5.49 -4.08
CA PHE A 81 -1.62 -4.83 -4.73
C PHE A 81 -1.66 -5.05 -6.24
N VAL A 82 -0.50 -5.00 -6.91
CA VAL A 82 -0.40 -5.28 -8.35
C VAL A 82 -0.80 -6.73 -8.62
N LEU A 83 -0.32 -7.68 -7.81
CA LEU A 83 -0.61 -9.09 -7.95
C LEU A 83 -2.09 -9.39 -7.70
N LEU A 84 -2.72 -8.74 -6.70
CA LEU A 84 -4.15 -8.88 -6.47
C LEU A 84 -4.97 -8.35 -7.65
N ASN A 85 -4.59 -7.21 -8.23
CA ASN A 85 -5.27 -6.67 -9.40
C ASN A 85 -5.15 -7.60 -10.61
N ILE A 86 -3.94 -8.12 -10.87
CA ILE A 86 -3.68 -9.12 -11.91
C ILE A 86 -4.50 -10.39 -11.65
N ALA A 87 -4.54 -10.89 -10.42
CA ALA A 87 -5.31 -12.08 -10.05
C ALA A 87 -6.82 -11.89 -10.28
N LEU A 88 -7.36 -10.72 -9.90
CA LEU A 88 -8.76 -10.38 -10.19
C LEU A 88 -9.01 -10.29 -11.70
N PHE A 89 -8.10 -9.70 -12.45
CA PHE A 89 -8.20 -9.56 -13.91
C PHE A 89 -8.13 -10.91 -14.63
N VAL A 90 -7.12 -11.72 -14.33
CA VAL A 90 -6.93 -13.07 -14.89
C VAL A 90 -8.06 -13.99 -14.44
N GLY A 91 -8.47 -13.94 -13.17
CA GLY A 91 -9.58 -14.71 -12.64
C GLY A 91 -10.90 -14.37 -13.34
N GLY A 92 -11.19 -13.08 -13.54
CA GLY A 92 -12.34 -12.64 -14.34
C GLY A 92 -12.28 -13.13 -15.78
N GLY A 93 -11.12 -13.01 -16.44
CA GLY A 93 -10.91 -13.51 -17.80
C GLY A 93 -11.08 -15.02 -17.94
N LEU A 94 -10.52 -15.80 -17.01
CA LEU A 94 -10.69 -17.26 -16.96
C LEU A 94 -12.13 -17.65 -16.70
N LEU A 95 -12.85 -16.92 -15.83
CA LEU A 95 -14.27 -17.15 -15.58
C LEU A 95 -15.10 -16.89 -16.85
N THR A 96 -14.84 -15.79 -17.56
CA THR A 96 -15.49 -15.49 -18.84
C THR A 96 -15.19 -16.57 -19.90
N ALA A 97 -13.93 -16.96 -20.05
CA ALA A 97 -13.54 -18.01 -20.99
C ALA A 97 -14.18 -19.36 -20.61
N GLY A 98 -14.16 -19.70 -19.33
CA GLY A 98 -14.78 -20.88 -18.75
C GLY A 98 -16.28 -20.99 -19.11
N TYR A 99 -17.00 -19.88 -18.94
CA TYR A 99 -18.44 -19.82 -19.16
C TYR A 99 -18.80 -20.03 -20.64
N ASN A 100 -18.02 -19.44 -21.54
CA ASN A 100 -18.28 -19.52 -22.98
C ASN A 100 -17.78 -20.80 -23.64
N LEU A 101 -16.69 -21.40 -23.14
CA LEU A 101 -16.05 -22.54 -23.80
C LEU A 101 -16.51 -23.90 -23.25
N PHE A 102 -16.88 -23.99 -21.98
CA PHE A 102 -17.10 -25.28 -21.32
C PHE A 102 -18.56 -25.56 -20.93
N HIS A 103 -19.46 -24.58 -21.04
CA HIS A 103 -20.90 -24.70 -20.75
C HIS A 103 -21.25 -25.42 -19.44
N TRP A 104 -20.37 -25.34 -18.43
CA TRP A 104 -20.60 -26.00 -17.14
C TRP A 104 -21.72 -25.32 -16.36
N THR A 105 -22.70 -26.10 -15.92
CA THR A 105 -23.90 -25.62 -15.21
C THR A 105 -23.56 -24.86 -13.92
N TRP A 106 -22.60 -25.35 -13.13
CA TRP A 106 -22.14 -24.68 -11.91
C TRP A 106 -21.50 -23.31 -12.21
N LEU A 107 -20.75 -23.22 -13.31
CA LEU A 107 -20.08 -21.98 -13.71
C LEU A 107 -21.10 -20.95 -14.19
N GLY A 108 -22.18 -21.39 -14.83
CA GLY A 108 -23.32 -20.53 -15.18
C GLY A 108 -24.05 -19.96 -13.97
N THR A 109 -24.23 -20.74 -12.90
CA THR A 109 -24.79 -20.23 -11.63
C THR A 109 -23.88 -19.16 -11.02
N VAL A 110 -22.57 -19.42 -10.95
CA VAL A 110 -21.59 -18.45 -10.42
C VAL A 110 -21.58 -17.17 -11.27
N TRP A 111 -21.58 -17.32 -12.60
CA TRP A 111 -21.59 -16.20 -13.54
C TRP A 111 -22.82 -15.30 -13.39
N ASN A 112 -24.01 -15.90 -13.26
CA ASN A 112 -25.26 -15.15 -13.08
C ASN A 112 -25.28 -14.41 -11.75
N VAL A 113 -24.86 -15.05 -10.65
CA VAL A 113 -24.78 -14.38 -9.33
C VAL A 113 -23.81 -13.19 -9.36
N ILE A 114 -22.65 -13.35 -10.00
CA ILE A 114 -21.67 -12.26 -10.12
C ILE A 114 -22.22 -11.13 -10.99
N THR A 115 -22.93 -11.46 -12.07
CA THR A 115 -23.57 -10.47 -12.95
C THR A 115 -24.66 -9.69 -12.21
N ASP A 116 -25.52 -10.37 -11.46
CA ASP A 116 -26.57 -9.74 -10.65
C ASP A 116 -25.99 -8.85 -9.54
N LEU A 117 -24.83 -9.23 -8.99
CA LEU A 117 -24.13 -8.49 -7.94
C LEU A 117 -23.03 -7.56 -8.45
N SER A 118 -23.01 -7.22 -9.75
CA SER A 118 -21.96 -6.39 -10.36
C SER A 118 -21.75 -5.06 -9.61
N PHE A 119 -22.83 -4.42 -9.14
CA PHE A 119 -22.75 -3.19 -8.33
C PHE A 119 -22.06 -3.40 -6.98
N VAL A 120 -22.29 -4.54 -6.33
CA VAL A 120 -21.63 -4.90 -5.08
C VAL A 120 -20.14 -5.10 -5.32
N VAL A 121 -19.78 -5.82 -6.39
CA VAL A 121 -18.36 -6.04 -6.78
C VAL A 121 -17.66 -4.70 -7.04
N MET A 122 -18.28 -3.79 -7.79
CA MET A 122 -17.75 -2.45 -8.04
C MET A 122 -17.58 -1.66 -6.74
N THR A 123 -18.53 -1.75 -5.81
CA THR A 123 -18.46 -1.06 -4.51
C THR A 123 -17.32 -1.58 -3.65
N ILE A 124 -17.17 -2.90 -3.54
CA ILE A 124 -16.07 -3.54 -2.81
C ILE A 124 -14.73 -3.12 -3.43
N TYR A 125 -14.63 -3.09 -4.75
CA TYR A 125 -13.43 -2.68 -5.45
C TYR A 125 -13.07 -1.20 -5.18
N MET A 126 -14.06 -0.30 -5.16
CA MET A 126 -13.83 1.10 -4.77
C MET A 126 -13.36 1.24 -3.32
N LEU A 127 -13.98 0.49 -2.39
CA LEU A 127 -13.57 0.49 -0.99
C LEU A 127 -12.14 -0.02 -0.83
N PHE A 128 -11.80 -1.09 -1.53
CA PHE A 128 -10.44 -1.62 -1.58
C PHE A 128 -9.44 -0.55 -2.02
N TRP A 129 -9.73 0.21 -3.08
CA TRP A 129 -8.88 1.31 -3.55
C TRP A 129 -8.76 2.46 -2.54
N GLY A 130 -9.87 2.80 -1.86
CA GLY A 130 -9.85 3.78 -0.78
C GLY A 130 -9.00 3.35 0.41
N LEU A 131 -9.13 2.08 0.83
CA LEU A 131 -8.40 1.49 1.95
C LEU A 131 -6.90 1.35 1.62
N LEU A 132 -6.58 0.96 0.39
CA LEU A 132 -5.20 0.97 -0.13
C LEU A 132 -4.60 2.36 -0.07
N GLY A 133 -5.36 3.38 -0.51
CA GLY A 133 -4.97 4.76 -0.39
C GLY A 133 -4.64 5.11 1.07
N TYR A 134 -5.54 4.77 1.99
CA TYR A 134 -5.36 4.98 3.42
C TYR A 134 -4.11 4.31 3.97
N GLU A 135 -3.88 3.03 3.67
CA GLU A 135 -2.73 2.28 4.17
C GLU A 135 -1.40 2.88 3.67
N ILE A 136 -1.31 3.23 2.38
CA ILE A 136 -0.14 3.92 1.82
C ILE A 136 0.08 5.29 2.47
N GLY A 137 -1.01 6.02 2.75
CA GLY A 137 -0.94 7.31 3.43
C GLY A 137 -0.45 7.18 4.87
N ARG A 138 -0.93 6.15 5.57
CA ARG A 138 -0.59 5.85 6.96
C ARG A 138 0.86 5.42 7.11
N GLU A 139 1.34 4.56 6.23
CA GLU A 139 2.65 3.90 6.33
C GLU A 139 3.78 4.75 5.73
N PHE A 140 3.52 5.50 4.66
CA PHE A 140 4.58 6.21 3.90
C PHE A 140 4.46 7.73 3.91
N GLY A 141 3.44 8.30 4.56
CA GLY A 141 3.28 9.74 4.73
C GLY A 141 3.47 10.53 3.43
N HIS A 142 4.33 11.56 3.43
CA HIS A 142 4.59 12.40 2.24
C HIS A 142 5.31 11.67 1.08
N ALA A 143 6.10 10.63 1.37
CA ALA A 143 6.80 9.85 0.34
C ALA A 143 5.84 8.91 -0.42
N GLY A 144 4.77 8.45 0.25
CA GLY A 144 3.75 7.56 -0.29
C GLY A 144 3.00 8.08 -1.51
N LYS A 145 2.99 9.39 -1.77
CA LYS A 145 2.34 9.98 -2.97
C LYS A 145 2.89 9.41 -4.28
N LYS A 146 4.21 9.20 -4.37
CA LYS A 146 4.84 8.66 -5.58
C LYS A 146 4.50 7.17 -5.74
N LEU A 147 4.50 6.43 -4.64
CA LEU A 147 4.11 5.03 -4.58
C LEU A 147 2.66 4.85 -5.03
N LEU A 148 1.73 5.61 -4.44
CA LEU A 148 0.31 5.61 -4.79
C LEU A 148 0.10 5.84 -6.28
N LYS A 149 0.72 6.87 -6.87
CA LYS A 149 0.56 7.18 -8.30
C LYS A 149 1.08 6.06 -9.19
N LYS A 150 2.23 5.46 -8.85
CA LYS A 150 2.85 4.38 -9.63
C LYS A 150 2.02 3.10 -9.55
N THR A 151 1.61 2.70 -8.34
CA THR A 151 0.77 1.52 -8.10
C THR A 151 -0.60 1.67 -8.77
N PHE A 152 -1.22 2.85 -8.63
CA PHE A 152 -2.50 3.15 -9.27
C PHE A 152 -2.43 3.02 -10.79
N LEU A 153 -1.44 3.65 -11.42
CA LEU A 153 -1.30 3.61 -12.88
C LEU A 153 -1.03 2.19 -13.39
N LEU A 154 -0.16 1.44 -12.71
CA LEU A 154 0.20 0.07 -13.10
C LEU A 154 -1.00 -0.88 -12.98
N SER A 155 -1.82 -0.74 -11.94
CA SER A 155 -3.00 -1.60 -11.72
C SER A 155 -4.21 -1.21 -12.58
N ILE A 156 -4.32 0.04 -13.04
CA ILE A 156 -5.41 0.46 -13.93
C ILE A 156 -5.13 0.16 -15.40
N LEU A 157 -3.85 0.07 -15.79
CA LEU A 157 -3.46 -0.17 -17.19
C LEU A 157 -4.13 -1.42 -17.80
N PRO A 158 -4.16 -2.60 -17.13
CA PRO A 158 -4.82 -3.80 -17.65
C PRO A 158 -6.33 -3.61 -17.80
N ASN A 159 -6.96 -2.94 -16.83
CA ASN A 159 -8.40 -2.66 -16.84
C ASN A 159 -8.78 -1.74 -18.00
N LEU A 160 -8.06 -0.63 -18.20
CA LEU A 160 -8.28 0.26 -19.35
C LEU A 160 -7.98 -0.44 -20.67
N GLY A 161 -6.94 -1.27 -20.71
CA GLY A 161 -6.62 -2.09 -21.89
C GLY A 161 -7.77 -3.02 -22.28
N LEU A 162 -8.38 -3.72 -21.32
CA LEU A 162 -9.54 -4.58 -21.58
C LEU A 162 -10.75 -3.77 -22.07
N MET A 163 -11.05 -2.63 -21.43
CA MET A 163 -12.14 -1.76 -21.88
C MET A 163 -11.92 -1.28 -23.31
N TYR A 164 -10.69 -0.90 -23.66
CA TYR A 164 -10.31 -0.53 -25.01
C TYR A 164 -10.52 -1.69 -25.99
N LEU A 165 -10.04 -2.89 -25.68
CA LEU A 165 -10.22 -4.08 -26.54
C LEU A 165 -11.70 -4.41 -26.79
N ILE A 166 -12.56 -4.22 -25.78
CA ILE A 166 -14.01 -4.39 -25.91
C ILE A 166 -14.60 -3.30 -26.81
N ILE A 167 -14.28 -2.02 -26.60
CA ILE A 167 -14.82 -0.90 -27.40
C ILE A 167 -14.46 -1.05 -28.89
N PHE A 168 -13.23 -1.46 -29.19
CA PHE A 168 -12.77 -1.70 -30.56
C PHE A 168 -13.24 -3.04 -31.16
N LYS A 169 -14.12 -3.77 -30.45
CA LYS A 169 -14.71 -5.05 -30.86
C LYS A 169 -13.68 -6.13 -31.20
N LEU A 170 -12.46 -6.05 -30.67
CA LEU A 170 -11.48 -7.15 -30.79
C LEU A 170 -11.95 -8.39 -30.03
N ILE A 171 -12.75 -8.20 -28.96
CA ILE A 171 -13.39 -9.29 -28.23
C ILE A 171 -14.90 -9.32 -28.58
N PRO A 172 -15.46 -10.49 -28.94
CA PRO A 172 -16.88 -10.61 -29.27
C PRO A 172 -17.76 -10.20 -28.08
N HIS A 173 -18.64 -9.22 -28.28
CA HIS A 173 -19.55 -8.76 -27.21
C HIS A 173 -20.46 -9.88 -26.70
N ALA A 174 -20.76 -10.86 -27.55
CA ALA A 174 -21.55 -12.03 -27.20
C ALA A 174 -20.96 -12.84 -26.03
N TRP A 175 -19.63 -12.82 -25.83
CA TRP A 175 -18.99 -13.59 -24.76
C TRP A 175 -19.31 -13.06 -23.36
N PHE A 176 -19.67 -11.80 -23.24
CA PHE A 176 -19.96 -11.17 -21.95
C PHE A 176 -21.46 -11.07 -21.66
N GLY A 177 -22.32 -11.51 -22.58
CA GLY A 177 -23.78 -11.46 -22.42
C GLY A 177 -24.29 -10.04 -22.06
N SER A 178 -25.35 -9.97 -21.26
CA SER A 178 -25.95 -8.71 -20.79
C SER A 178 -25.09 -7.94 -19.78
N MET A 179 -24.01 -8.55 -19.26
CA MET A 179 -23.13 -7.96 -18.24
C MET A 179 -22.36 -6.75 -18.79
N ILE A 180 -22.00 -6.76 -20.08
CA ILE A 180 -21.28 -5.68 -20.77
C ILE A 180 -22.22 -4.97 -21.73
N SER A 181 -23.29 -4.42 -21.18
CA SER A 181 -24.09 -3.44 -21.89
C SER A 181 -23.27 -2.15 -22.07
N MET A 182 -23.51 -1.40 -23.15
CA MET A 182 -22.80 -0.12 -23.37
C MET A 182 -22.92 0.86 -22.18
N PRO A 183 -24.07 0.95 -21.48
CA PRO A 183 -24.18 1.71 -20.23
C PRO A 183 -23.24 1.22 -19.13
N PHE A 184 -23.06 -0.09 -19.00
CA PHE A 184 -22.17 -0.68 -18.00
C PHE A 184 -20.70 -0.35 -18.28
N ILE A 185 -20.25 -0.42 -19.54
CA ILE A 185 -18.89 0.00 -19.93
C ILE A 185 -18.66 1.46 -19.56
N LEU A 186 -19.57 2.36 -19.94
CA LEU A 186 -19.45 3.78 -19.64
C LEU A 186 -19.41 4.05 -18.13
N LEU A 187 -20.24 3.34 -17.36
CA LEU A 187 -20.25 3.41 -15.90
C LEU A 187 -18.91 2.94 -15.31
N CYS A 188 -18.41 1.78 -15.72
CA CYS A 188 -17.11 1.25 -15.27
C CYS A 188 -15.95 2.17 -15.65
N THR A 189 -15.98 2.81 -16.82
CA THR A 189 -14.95 3.78 -17.22
C THR A 189 -14.99 5.02 -16.33
N GLY A 190 -16.20 5.54 -16.07
CA GLY A 190 -16.39 6.67 -15.16
C GLY A 190 -15.92 6.35 -13.74
N LEU A 191 -16.30 5.18 -13.21
CA LEU A 191 -15.85 4.72 -11.90
C LEU A 191 -14.33 4.55 -11.87
N THR A 192 -13.72 4.01 -12.92
CA THR A 192 -12.25 3.89 -13.03
C THR A 192 -11.55 5.24 -12.94
N ALA A 193 -12.12 6.30 -13.52
CA ALA A 193 -11.62 7.66 -13.36
C ALA A 193 -11.80 8.18 -11.91
N ILE A 194 -12.88 7.81 -11.24
CA ILE A 194 -13.19 8.17 -9.84
C ILE A 194 -12.31 7.38 -8.84
N LEU A 195 -11.74 6.23 -9.22
CA LEU A 195 -10.86 5.47 -8.33
C LEU A 195 -9.64 6.29 -7.88
N TYR A 196 -9.11 7.18 -8.73
CA TYR A 196 -7.97 8.02 -8.36
C TYR A 196 -8.31 8.99 -7.23
N PRO A 197 -9.36 9.83 -7.33
CA PRO A 197 -9.73 10.71 -6.22
C PRO A 197 -10.14 9.93 -4.96
N VAL A 198 -10.78 8.76 -5.09
CA VAL A 198 -11.10 7.91 -3.92
C VAL A 198 -9.82 7.44 -3.20
N SER A 199 -8.86 6.91 -3.95
CA SER A 199 -7.57 6.47 -3.40
C SER A 199 -6.79 7.65 -2.80
N TRP A 200 -6.90 8.83 -3.42
CA TRP A 200 -6.28 10.07 -2.93
C TRP A 200 -6.90 10.57 -1.61
N ILE A 201 -8.23 10.48 -1.48
CA ILE A 201 -8.94 10.81 -0.24
C ILE A 201 -8.50 9.86 0.88
N GLY A 202 -8.46 8.54 0.59
CA GLY A 202 -7.92 7.54 1.51
C GLY A 202 -6.51 7.90 1.96
N TYR A 203 -5.61 8.18 1.02
CA TYR A 203 -4.23 8.60 1.30
C TYR A 203 -4.14 9.84 2.18
N ARG A 204 -4.97 10.85 1.91
CA ARG A 204 -4.99 12.08 2.73
C ARG A 204 -5.46 11.79 4.15
N TRP A 205 -6.38 10.83 4.32
CA TRP A 205 -6.87 10.42 5.63
C TRP A 205 -5.82 9.61 6.39
N GLY A 206 -5.24 8.57 5.79
CA GLY A 206 -4.18 7.77 6.43
C GLY A 206 -2.99 8.62 6.86
N ARG A 207 -2.58 9.58 6.03
CA ARG A 207 -1.50 10.53 6.36
C ARG A 207 -1.80 11.40 7.59
N ARG A 208 -3.07 11.65 7.91
CA ARG A 208 -3.43 12.46 9.09
C ARG A 208 -3.33 11.65 10.39
N ASP A 209 -3.54 10.34 10.33
CA ASP A 209 -3.42 9.44 11.49
C ASP A 209 -1.95 9.12 11.82
N SER A 210 -1.02 9.31 10.87
CA SER A 210 0.42 9.16 11.10
C SER A 210 1.11 10.36 11.79
N VAL A 211 0.36 11.42 12.12
CA VAL A 211 0.87 12.65 12.74
C VAL A 211 0.51 12.70 14.21
#